data_AF-A0A963NQF0-F1
#
_entry.id   AF-A0A963NQF0-F1
#
_cell.length_a   1.000
_cell.length_b   1.000
_cell.length_c   1.000
_cell.angle_alpha   90.00
_cell.angle_beta   90.00
_cell.angle_gamma   90.00
#
_symmetry.space_group_name_H-M   'P 1'
#
loop_
_entity.id
_entity.type
_entity.pdbx_description
1 polymer ?
#
loop_
_entity_poly.entity_id
_entity_poly.type
_entity_poly.pdbx_seq_one_letter_code
_entity_poly.pdbx_strand_id
1 'polypeptide(L)'
;AQGRVQPTMQMKHGFAVNNDKGLESEADSMGQKATQAFSQNSNPEKKRQSNILIKTSRNNSVSQQIVQKKIVLDPVKGPFAERTLRDLEMLVGGGSVIVKSNGELAMIGLEQDALTAGWRLLERMILNPHTVVLGYDPNITGPKNKVGNLEDSRDPKKGSGSLVSIPLQVNMSDLVKTSTNELVMEDTERHIILAHELIHADRGQRGKKAKGAGLHDVIGIWKNEIFTKRGVFAVKEELETVGLLLAENDPEQITENMIRAQLGKNLRAAYDEKGLQLPGF
;
A
#
# COMPACT_ATOMS: atom_id res chain seq x y z
N ALA A 1 -48.13 -10.12 3.41
CA ALA A 1 -47.33 -8.93 3.80
C ALA A 1 -45.86 -9.24 3.51
N GLN A 2 -45.24 -8.49 2.60
CA GLN A 2 -43.81 -8.62 2.29
C GLN A 2 -43.00 -8.03 3.45
N GLY A 3 -42.10 -8.82 4.02
CA GLY A 3 -41.36 -8.48 5.24
C GLY A 3 -40.49 -7.24 5.04
N ARG A 4 -40.89 -6.12 5.63
CA ARG A 4 -40.01 -4.96 5.81
C ARG A 4 -38.88 -5.39 6.73
N VAL A 5 -37.64 -5.24 6.27
CA VAL A 5 -36.45 -5.41 7.11
C VAL A 5 -36.53 -4.40 8.25
N GLN A 6 -36.39 -4.86 9.49
CA GLN A 6 -36.44 -3.95 10.63
C GLN A 6 -35.27 -2.96 10.56
N PRO A 7 -35.52 -1.65 10.79
CA PRO A 7 -34.46 -0.65 10.77
C PRO A 7 -33.45 -0.96 11.87
N THR A 8 -32.18 -1.12 11.49
CA THR A 8 -31.07 -1.21 12.44
C THR A 8 -30.68 0.20 12.87
N MET A 9 -30.99 0.57 14.11
CA MET A 9 -30.51 1.81 14.70
C MET A 9 -29.01 1.71 14.97
N GLN A 10 -28.20 2.45 14.21
CA GLN A 10 -26.78 2.63 14.52
C GLN A 10 -26.57 3.91 15.33
N MET A 11 -25.89 3.76 16.47
CA MET A 11 -25.57 4.84 17.40
C MET A 11 -24.10 5.23 17.24
N LYS A 12 -23.81 6.53 17.11
CA LYS A 12 -22.44 7.07 17.19
C LYS A 12 -22.44 8.17 18.26
N HIS A 13 -21.65 7.97 19.31
CA HIS A 13 -21.50 8.92 20.43
C HIS A 13 -22.83 9.28 21.14
N GLY A 14 -23.75 8.31 21.25
CA GLY A 14 -25.04 8.52 21.93
C GLY A 14 -26.12 9.20 21.08
N PHE A 15 -25.80 9.59 19.85
CA PHE A 15 -26.75 10.15 18.89
C PHE A 15 -27.16 9.09 17.86
N ALA A 16 -28.47 8.99 17.60
CA ALA A 16 -29.00 8.16 16.53
C ALA A 16 -28.52 8.73 15.19
N VAL A 17 -27.65 8.01 14.49
CA VAL A 17 -27.10 8.42 13.18
C VAL A 17 -28.17 8.36 12.10
N ASN A 18 -29.23 7.59 12.33
CA ASN A 18 -30.24 7.23 11.34
C ASN A 18 -31.53 8.06 11.42
N ASN A 19 -31.43 9.35 11.76
CA ASN A 19 -32.59 10.26 11.86
C ASN A 19 -32.68 11.27 10.70
N ASP A 20 -31.94 11.05 9.62
CA ASP A 20 -32.05 11.87 8.42
C ASP A 20 -33.09 11.25 7.45
N LYS A 21 -34.22 11.94 7.26
CA LYS A 21 -35.27 11.54 6.31
C LYS A 21 -34.75 11.38 4.87
N GLY A 22 -33.63 12.03 4.53
CA GLY A 22 -32.98 11.87 3.24
C GLY A 22 -32.45 10.46 3.00
N LEU A 23 -31.88 9.82 4.02
CA LEU A 23 -31.27 8.48 3.93
C LEU A 23 -32.31 7.38 3.73
N GLU A 24 -33.47 7.49 4.37
CA GLU A 24 -34.59 6.53 4.17
C GLU A 24 -35.15 6.63 2.75
N SER A 25 -35.25 7.86 2.22
CA SER A 25 -35.77 8.12 0.86
C SER A 25 -34.85 7.54 -0.23
N GLU A 26 -33.54 7.57 0.00
CA GLU A 26 -32.54 7.04 -0.94
C GLU A 26 -32.52 5.50 -0.94
N ALA A 27 -32.67 4.87 0.22
CA ALA A 27 -32.77 3.42 0.35
C ALA A 27 -34.03 2.87 -0.36
N ASP A 28 -35.17 3.54 -0.21
CA ASP A 28 -36.42 3.17 -0.89
C ASP A 28 -36.30 3.31 -2.42
N SER A 29 -35.65 4.37 -2.90
CA SER A 29 -35.39 4.60 -4.33
C SER A 29 -34.50 3.50 -4.94
N MET A 30 -33.47 3.05 -4.20
CA MET A 30 -32.63 1.95 -4.65
C MET A 30 -33.35 0.60 -4.64
N GLY A 31 -34.19 0.33 -3.63
CA GLY A 31 -35.02 -0.88 -3.56
C GLY A 31 -36.01 -1.00 -4.73
N GLN A 32 -36.64 0.12 -5.11
CA GLN A 32 -37.55 0.16 -6.26
C GLN A 32 -36.82 -0.09 -7.59
N LYS A 33 -35.64 0.53 -7.79
CA LYS A 33 -34.81 0.32 -8.99
C LYS A 33 -34.34 -1.13 -9.12
N ALA A 34 -33.94 -1.76 -8.02
CA ALA A 34 -33.56 -3.16 -8.02
C ALA A 34 -34.73 -4.07 -8.43
N THR A 35 -35.92 -3.83 -7.89
CA THR A 35 -37.11 -4.62 -8.19
C THR A 35 -37.52 -4.49 -9.67
N GLN A 36 -37.46 -3.28 -10.23
CA GLN A 36 -37.73 -3.05 -11.66
C GLN A 36 -36.69 -3.72 -12.57
N ALA A 37 -35.42 -3.74 -12.19
CA ALA A 37 -34.36 -4.41 -12.96
C ALA A 37 -34.57 -5.94 -13.02
N PHE A 38 -35.18 -6.54 -11.99
CA PHE A 38 -35.53 -7.97 -12.01
C PHE A 38 -36.81 -8.28 -12.79
N SER A 39 -37.76 -7.34 -12.87
CA SER A 39 -39.03 -7.57 -13.57
C SER A 39 -38.95 -7.42 -15.10
N GLN A 40 -37.89 -6.84 -15.66
CA GLN A 40 -37.78 -6.62 -17.12
C GLN A 40 -37.19 -7.79 -17.92
N ASN A 41 -36.86 -8.93 -17.29
CA ASN A 41 -36.19 -10.05 -17.98
C ASN A 41 -37.05 -11.32 -18.15
N SER A 42 -38.36 -11.24 -17.98
CA SER A 42 -39.28 -12.34 -18.25
C SER A 42 -40.18 -12.04 -19.44
N ASN A 43 -39.68 -12.30 -20.66
CA ASN A 43 -40.53 -12.45 -21.84
C ASN A 43 -40.36 -13.88 -22.39
N PRO A 44 -41.35 -14.77 -22.24
CA PRO A 44 -41.20 -16.19 -22.56
C PRO A 44 -41.71 -16.48 -23.97
N GLU A 45 -41.01 -16.05 -25.03
CA GLU A 45 -41.42 -16.42 -26.38
C GLU A 45 -40.27 -16.38 -27.39
N LYS A 46 -39.64 -17.54 -27.60
CA LYS A 46 -39.27 -18.12 -28.92
C LYS A 46 -38.30 -19.29 -28.74
N LYS A 47 -38.86 -20.50 -28.62
CA LYS A 47 -38.21 -21.72 -29.10
C LYS A 47 -38.24 -21.69 -30.62
N ARG A 48 -37.08 -21.76 -31.28
CA ARG A 48 -36.84 -22.65 -32.44
C ARG A 48 -35.37 -22.64 -32.87
N GLN A 49 -34.76 -23.82 -32.69
CA GLN A 49 -33.82 -24.48 -33.59
C GLN A 49 -32.52 -23.75 -33.98
N SER A 50 -31.43 -24.19 -33.36
CA SER A 50 -30.28 -24.71 -34.12
C SER A 50 -29.47 -25.68 -33.26
N ASN A 51 -29.60 -26.97 -33.56
CA ASN A 51 -28.71 -28.02 -33.10
C ASN A 51 -27.36 -27.87 -33.82
N ILE A 52 -26.31 -27.43 -33.15
CA ILE A 52 -24.92 -27.69 -33.59
C ILE A 52 -24.06 -28.04 -32.37
N LEU A 53 -23.68 -29.31 -32.31
CA LEU A 53 -22.50 -29.89 -31.65
C LEU A 53 -22.12 -29.35 -30.26
N ILE A 54 -22.66 -29.97 -29.21
CA ILE A 54 -22.01 -30.02 -27.90
C ILE A 54 -21.13 -31.28 -27.89
N LYS A 55 -19.92 -31.16 -28.43
CA LYS A 55 -18.83 -32.04 -28.00
C LYS A 55 -18.47 -31.62 -26.58
N THR A 56 -18.57 -32.59 -25.69
CA THR A 56 -18.11 -32.64 -24.31
C THR A 56 -16.77 -31.92 -24.13
N SER A 57 -16.82 -30.62 -23.81
CA SER A 57 -15.68 -29.92 -23.22
C SER A 57 -16.02 -29.73 -21.76
N ARG A 58 -15.22 -30.37 -20.90
CA ARG A 58 -15.29 -30.24 -19.45
C ARG A 58 -15.16 -28.76 -19.10
N ASN A 59 -16.28 -28.10 -18.81
CA ASN A 59 -16.27 -26.83 -18.13
C ASN A 59 -15.86 -27.07 -16.67
N ASN A 60 -14.55 -27.25 -16.45
CA ASN A 60 -13.91 -26.72 -15.25
C ASN A 60 -13.76 -25.22 -15.47
N SER A 61 -14.89 -24.50 -15.52
CA SER A 61 -14.90 -23.11 -15.12
C SER A 61 -14.78 -23.13 -13.61
N VAL A 62 -13.54 -23.31 -13.13
CA VAL A 62 -13.13 -22.77 -11.85
C VAL A 62 -13.52 -21.30 -11.96
N SER A 63 -14.62 -20.94 -11.30
CA SER A 63 -14.83 -19.56 -10.89
C SER A 63 -13.55 -19.24 -10.12
N GLN A 64 -12.59 -18.62 -10.80
CA GLN A 64 -11.50 -17.96 -10.12
C GLN A 64 -12.20 -16.89 -9.31
N GLN A 65 -12.57 -17.22 -8.08
CA GLN A 65 -12.73 -16.24 -7.04
C GLN A 65 -11.45 -15.44 -7.14
N ILE A 66 -11.54 -14.24 -7.70
CA ILE A 66 -10.53 -13.22 -7.50
C ILE A 66 -10.61 -13.00 -6.00
N VAL A 67 -9.84 -13.78 -5.23
CA VAL A 67 -9.60 -13.51 -3.83
C VAL A 67 -8.90 -12.16 -3.89
N GLN A 68 -9.62 -11.09 -3.58
CA GLN A 68 -9.01 -9.79 -3.39
C GLN A 68 -8.09 -9.93 -2.19
N LYS A 69 -6.78 -9.92 -2.42
CA LYS A 69 -5.77 -10.13 -1.39
C LYS A 69 -5.14 -8.80 -1.02
N LYS A 70 -4.69 -8.68 0.23
CA LYS A 70 -4.74 -7.42 0.99
C LYS A 70 -3.46 -7.22 1.79
N ILE A 71 -3.34 -6.05 2.42
CA ILE A 71 -2.41 -5.88 3.54
C ILE A 71 -3.05 -6.51 4.79
N VAL A 72 -2.31 -7.35 5.50
CA VAL A 72 -2.74 -8.04 6.72
C VAL A 72 -1.79 -7.68 7.86
N LEU A 73 -2.33 -7.30 9.00
CA LEU A 73 -1.59 -7.01 10.22
C LEU A 73 -1.56 -8.24 11.14
N ASP A 74 -0.36 -8.69 11.53
CA ASP A 74 -0.16 -9.85 12.39
C ASP A 74 0.94 -9.59 13.45
N PRO A 75 0.62 -9.56 14.75
CA PRO A 75 -0.70 -9.80 15.35
C PRO A 75 -1.69 -8.65 15.10
N VAL A 76 -2.99 -8.96 15.11
CA VAL A 76 -4.09 -8.01 14.92
C VAL A 76 -4.29 -7.08 16.15
N LYS A 77 -3.73 -7.43 17.30
CA LYS A 77 -3.89 -6.70 18.57
C LYS A 77 -2.55 -6.58 19.32
N GLY A 78 -2.53 -5.65 20.28
CA GLY A 78 -1.40 -5.39 21.15
C GLY A 78 -0.52 -4.24 20.67
N PRO A 79 0.59 -3.96 21.39
CA PRO A 79 1.40 -2.76 21.17
C PRO A 79 1.93 -2.62 19.75
N PHE A 80 2.26 -3.74 19.09
CA PHE A 80 2.69 -3.72 17.69
C PHE A 80 1.58 -3.28 16.76
N ALA A 81 0.39 -3.87 16.88
CA ALA A 81 -0.74 -3.55 16.04
C ALA A 81 -1.13 -2.08 16.18
N GLU A 82 -1.25 -1.60 17.42
CA GLU A 82 -1.58 -0.21 17.73
C GLU A 82 -0.56 0.78 17.18
N ARG A 83 0.74 0.47 17.33
CA ARG A 83 1.80 1.36 16.85
C ARG A 83 1.88 1.37 15.32
N THR A 84 1.77 0.20 14.69
CA THR A 84 1.77 0.07 13.23
C THR A 84 0.56 0.75 12.61
N LEU A 85 -0.61 0.69 13.25
CA LEU A 85 -1.80 1.41 12.78
C LEU A 85 -1.58 2.93 12.77
N ARG A 86 -1.03 3.48 13.86
CA ARG A 86 -0.68 4.92 13.93
C ARG A 86 0.32 5.31 12.84
N ASP A 87 1.32 4.48 12.60
CA ASP A 87 2.30 4.76 11.55
C ASP A 87 1.66 4.73 10.15
N LEU A 88 0.72 3.82 9.89
CA LEU A 88 -0.05 3.79 8.64
C LEU A 88 -0.96 5.02 8.49
N GLU A 89 -1.60 5.47 9.56
CA GLU A 89 -2.40 6.71 9.58
C GLU A 89 -1.55 7.95 9.29
N MET A 90 -0.33 8.02 9.86
CA MET A 90 0.62 9.07 9.55
C MET A 90 1.05 9.04 8.09
N LEU A 91 1.28 7.83 7.54
CA LEU A 91 1.69 7.66 6.14
C LEU A 91 0.66 8.14 5.14
N VAL A 92 -0.63 7.85 5.37
CA VAL A 92 -1.67 8.30 4.45
C VAL A 92 -1.88 9.80 4.45
N GLY A 93 -1.43 10.52 5.48
CA GLY A 93 -1.47 11.99 5.53
C GLY A 93 -2.89 12.58 5.46
N GLY A 94 -3.91 11.77 5.74
CA GLY A 94 -5.32 12.09 5.60
C GLY A 94 -6.16 10.80 5.61
N GLY A 95 -7.43 10.88 6.05
CA GLY A 95 -8.31 9.72 6.19
C GLY A 95 -8.01 8.85 7.41
N SER A 96 -8.48 7.60 7.38
CA SER A 96 -8.30 6.64 8.47
C SER A 96 -7.97 5.26 7.91
N VAL A 97 -7.04 4.58 8.56
CA VAL A 97 -6.75 3.18 8.31
C VAL A 97 -7.44 2.37 9.41
N ILE A 98 -8.17 1.33 9.03
CA ILE A 98 -8.81 0.43 9.98
C ILE A 98 -8.33 -1.00 9.77
N VAL A 99 -8.28 -1.76 10.86
CA VAL A 99 -7.94 -3.19 10.85
C VAL A 99 -9.22 -3.97 11.09
N LYS A 100 -9.60 -4.84 10.15
CA LYS A 100 -10.75 -5.74 10.30
C LYS A 100 -10.42 -6.85 11.30
N SER A 101 -11.46 -7.59 11.71
CA SER A 101 -11.30 -8.70 12.67
C SER A 101 -10.38 -9.81 12.19
N ASN A 102 -10.17 -9.95 10.88
CA ASN A 102 -9.25 -10.91 10.26
C ASN A 102 -7.85 -10.32 9.97
N GLY A 103 -7.54 -9.12 10.49
CA GLY A 103 -6.24 -8.47 10.32
C GLY A 103 -6.12 -7.65 9.03
N GLU A 104 -7.08 -7.74 8.11
CA GLU A 104 -7.03 -6.98 6.85
C GLU A 104 -7.14 -5.48 7.09
N LEU A 105 -6.32 -4.71 6.39
CA LEU A 105 -6.45 -3.25 6.36
C LEU A 105 -7.57 -2.81 5.41
N ALA A 106 -8.24 -1.73 5.77
CA ALA A 106 -9.05 -0.93 4.86
C ALA A 106 -8.79 0.56 5.13
N MET A 107 -8.95 1.38 4.10
CA MET A 107 -8.81 2.83 4.22
C MET A 107 -10.17 3.50 4.02
N ILE A 108 -10.43 4.57 4.77
CA ILE A 108 -11.68 5.33 4.77
C ILE A 108 -11.36 6.82 4.72
N GLY A 109 -12.11 7.58 3.93
CA GLY A 109 -12.26 9.02 4.15
C GLY A 109 -11.18 9.91 3.54
N LEU A 110 -10.84 9.71 2.27
CA LEU A 110 -10.14 10.73 1.49
C LEU A 110 -10.96 11.12 0.26
N GLU A 111 -11.07 12.43 0.03
CA GLU A 111 -11.55 12.96 -1.25
C GLU A 111 -10.51 12.68 -2.34
N GLN A 112 -10.97 12.41 -3.58
CA GLN A 112 -10.11 12.00 -4.71
C GLN A 112 -8.97 13.00 -5.01
N ASP A 113 -9.12 14.27 -4.63
CA ASP A 113 -8.14 15.33 -4.93
C ASP A 113 -7.02 15.44 -3.88
N ALA A 114 -7.08 14.68 -2.78
CA ALA A 114 -6.12 14.75 -1.67
C ALA A 114 -5.25 13.48 -1.52
N LEU A 115 -5.13 12.68 -2.58
CA LEU A 115 -4.41 11.40 -2.53
C LEU A 115 -2.90 11.60 -2.39
N THR A 116 -2.39 11.45 -1.17
CA THR A 116 -0.97 11.43 -0.87
C THR A 116 -0.28 10.20 -1.50
N ALA A 117 1.04 10.24 -1.62
CA ALA A 117 1.86 9.12 -2.05
C ALA A 117 1.74 7.94 -1.08
N GLY A 118 1.61 8.20 0.23
CA GLY A 118 1.34 7.15 1.20
C GLY A 118 -0.04 6.50 1.02
N TRP A 119 -1.08 7.29 0.74
CA TRP A 119 -2.39 6.74 0.38
C TRP A 119 -2.33 5.90 -0.88
N ARG A 120 -1.77 6.44 -1.97
CA ARG A 120 -1.62 5.72 -3.25
C ARG A 120 -0.84 4.42 -3.08
N LEU A 121 0.17 4.41 -2.21
CA LEU A 121 0.94 3.21 -1.89
C LEU A 121 0.03 2.15 -1.25
N LEU A 122 -0.65 2.50 -0.16
CA LEU A 122 -1.52 1.55 0.53
C LEU A 122 -2.71 1.10 -0.32
N GLU A 123 -3.33 2.01 -1.07
CA GLU A 123 -4.43 1.70 -1.99
C GLU A 123 -3.99 0.67 -3.03
N ARG A 124 -2.86 0.93 -3.69
CA ARG A 124 -2.32 0.02 -4.70
C ARG A 124 -2.02 -1.35 -4.12
N MET A 125 -1.47 -1.41 -2.91
CA MET A 125 -1.17 -2.67 -2.23
C MET A 125 -2.44 -3.42 -1.78
N ILE A 126 -3.48 -2.71 -1.32
CA ILE A 126 -4.79 -3.29 -0.93
C ILE A 126 -5.54 -3.85 -2.15
N LEU A 127 -5.39 -3.20 -3.31
CA LEU A 127 -6.01 -3.64 -4.57
C LEU A 127 -5.17 -4.70 -5.31
N ASN A 128 -3.95 -4.97 -4.85
CA ASN A 128 -3.04 -5.92 -5.50
C ASN A 128 -3.46 -7.39 -5.23
N PRO A 129 -3.35 -8.30 -6.20
CA PRO A 129 -3.68 -9.72 -5.98
C PRO A 129 -2.77 -10.47 -4.99
N HIS A 130 -1.62 -9.89 -4.60
CA HIS A 130 -0.66 -10.51 -3.68
C HIS A 130 -0.82 -9.99 -2.25
N THR A 131 -0.72 -10.84 -1.24
CA THR A 131 -0.80 -10.41 0.18
C THR A 131 0.50 -9.77 0.68
N VAL A 132 0.38 -8.70 1.48
CA VAL A 132 1.48 -8.16 2.28
C VAL A 132 1.15 -8.33 3.75
N VAL A 133 2.02 -9.03 4.48
CA VAL A 133 1.88 -9.23 5.92
C VAL A 133 2.78 -8.24 6.65
N LEU A 134 2.18 -7.43 7.52
CA LEU A 134 2.87 -6.58 8.48
C LEU A 134 3.05 -7.38 9.77
N GLY A 135 4.23 -7.98 9.91
CA GLY A 135 4.56 -8.93 10.97
C GLY A 135 5.40 -8.32 12.10
N TYR A 136 5.18 -8.79 13.33
CA TYR A 136 6.12 -8.58 14.43
C TYR A 136 7.11 -9.75 14.54
N ASP A 137 8.41 -9.46 14.46
CA ASP A 137 9.47 -10.41 14.81
C ASP A 137 10.30 -9.80 15.94
N PRO A 138 10.29 -10.36 17.16
CA PRO A 138 11.06 -9.82 18.28
C PRO A 138 12.58 -9.98 18.11
N ASN A 139 13.04 -10.79 17.14
CA ASN A 139 14.45 -11.12 16.95
C ASN A 139 15.14 -10.27 15.88
N ILE A 140 14.42 -9.42 15.16
CA ILE A 140 15.03 -8.51 14.19
C ILE A 140 15.53 -7.25 14.89
N THR A 141 16.73 -6.82 14.50
CA THR A 141 17.35 -5.58 15.00
C THR A 141 17.01 -4.36 14.15
N GLY A 142 16.35 -4.56 13.01
CA GLY A 142 16.00 -3.50 12.08
C GLY A 142 14.81 -3.88 11.20
N PRO A 143 14.24 -2.89 10.49
CA PRO A 143 13.17 -3.11 9.53
C PRO A 143 13.64 -4.07 8.43
N LYS A 144 12.72 -4.90 7.95
CA LYS A 144 13.04 -5.86 6.89
C LYS A 144 11.81 -6.23 6.07
N ASN A 145 11.95 -6.11 4.76
CA ASN A 145 11.06 -6.75 3.81
C ASN A 145 11.64 -8.08 3.32
N LYS A 146 10.86 -9.14 3.45
CA LYS A 146 11.08 -10.43 2.80
C LYS A 146 9.99 -10.62 1.76
N VAL A 147 10.36 -10.48 0.49
CA VAL A 147 9.49 -10.92 -0.61
C VAL A 147 9.27 -12.43 -0.44
N GLY A 148 8.03 -12.82 -0.25
CA GLY A 148 7.66 -14.14 0.21
C GLY A 148 7.13 -15.02 -0.91
N ASN A 149 7.36 -16.32 -0.77
CA ASN A 149 6.65 -17.38 -1.48
C ASN A 149 5.19 -17.57 -1.00
N LEU A 150 4.65 -16.61 -0.22
CA LEU A 150 3.30 -16.70 0.37
C LEU A 150 2.23 -17.02 -0.68
N GLU A 151 2.47 -16.62 -1.93
CA GLU A 151 1.53 -16.82 -3.04
C GLU A 151 2.19 -17.20 -4.37
N ASP A 152 3.45 -17.65 -4.32
CA ASP A 152 4.26 -18.20 -5.42
C ASP A 152 3.87 -17.71 -6.83
N SER A 153 4.40 -16.55 -7.22
CA SER A 153 4.84 -16.39 -8.60
C SER A 153 6.35 -16.44 -8.64
N ARG A 154 6.90 -17.59 -9.05
CA ARG A 154 8.32 -17.71 -9.44
C ARG A 154 8.66 -16.87 -10.68
N ASP A 155 7.64 -16.31 -11.33
CA ASP A 155 7.82 -15.35 -12.41
C ASP A 155 8.03 -13.95 -11.81
N PRO A 156 9.27 -13.42 -11.86
CA PRO A 156 9.56 -12.08 -11.33
C PRO A 156 8.78 -10.97 -12.06
N LYS A 157 8.14 -11.24 -13.20
CA LYS A 157 7.25 -10.28 -13.89
C LYS A 157 5.82 -10.26 -13.36
N LYS A 158 5.41 -11.29 -12.60
CA LYS A 158 4.06 -11.40 -12.04
C LYS A 158 3.98 -10.88 -10.60
N GLY A 159 5.13 -10.72 -9.95
CA GLY A 159 5.25 -10.29 -8.57
C GLY A 159 4.89 -11.37 -7.56
N SER A 160 4.93 -11.02 -6.28
CA SER A 160 4.73 -11.95 -5.17
C SER A 160 4.31 -11.22 -3.90
N GLY A 161 3.74 -11.96 -2.95
CA GLY A 161 3.47 -11.45 -1.61
C GLY A 161 4.75 -11.05 -0.87
N SER A 162 4.59 -10.34 0.24
CA SER A 162 5.73 -9.90 1.06
C SER A 162 5.43 -9.97 2.54
N LEU A 163 6.45 -10.24 3.35
CA LEU A 163 6.44 -10.09 4.80
C LEU A 163 7.30 -8.87 5.14
N VAL A 164 6.66 -7.81 5.62
CA VAL A 164 7.32 -6.62 6.15
C VAL A 164 7.33 -6.73 7.67
N SER A 165 8.52 -6.70 8.26
CA SER A 165 8.71 -6.77 9.70
C SER A 165 9.37 -5.50 10.20
N ILE A 166 8.79 -4.88 11.23
CA ILE A 166 9.31 -3.64 11.82
C ILE A 166 9.30 -3.76 13.34
N PRO A 167 10.45 -3.54 14.00
CA PRO A 167 10.48 -3.61 15.45
C PRO A 167 9.64 -2.49 16.10
N LEU A 168 9.25 -2.69 17.35
CA LEU A 168 8.47 -1.70 18.13
C LEU A 168 9.25 -0.40 18.34
N GLN A 169 10.56 -0.53 18.50
CA GLN A 169 11.50 0.56 18.64
C GLN A 169 12.55 0.39 17.55
N VAL A 170 12.76 1.45 16.78
CA VAL A 170 13.79 1.52 15.75
C VAL A 170 14.43 2.89 15.88
N ASN A 171 15.75 2.90 15.97
CA ASN A 171 16.54 4.12 15.94
C ASN A 171 17.41 4.02 14.70
N MET A 172 17.03 4.77 13.67
CA MET A 172 17.80 4.92 12.45
C MET A 172 17.93 6.40 12.19
N SER A 173 19.08 6.81 11.68
CA SER A 173 19.31 8.18 11.26
C SER A 173 19.72 8.17 9.80
N ASP A 174 19.20 9.12 9.06
CA ASP A 174 19.38 9.23 7.63
C ASP A 174 20.11 10.52 7.27
N LEU A 175 20.92 10.46 6.22
CA LEU A 175 21.44 11.67 5.58
C LEU A 175 20.31 12.34 4.80
N VAL A 176 19.98 13.57 5.20
CA VAL A 176 18.91 14.36 4.58
C VAL A 176 19.40 15.74 4.18
N LYS A 177 18.67 16.36 3.25
CA LYS A 177 18.90 17.72 2.78
C LYS A 177 17.89 18.68 3.43
N THR A 178 18.42 19.67 4.13
CA THR A 178 17.61 20.73 4.76
C THR A 178 17.08 21.74 3.74
N SER A 179 16.17 22.61 4.17
CA SER A 179 15.71 23.77 3.38
C SER A 179 16.84 24.75 3.02
N THR A 180 17.93 24.77 3.80
CA THR A 180 19.14 25.56 3.52
C THR A 180 20.12 24.85 2.57
N ASN A 181 19.72 23.72 1.98
CA ASN A 181 20.55 22.92 1.07
C ASN A 181 21.76 22.29 1.79
N GLU A 182 21.72 22.18 3.11
CA GLU A 182 22.75 21.55 3.92
C GLU A 182 22.45 20.07 4.12
N LEU A 183 23.51 19.26 4.24
CA LEU A 183 23.35 17.85 4.60
C LEU A 183 23.57 17.63 6.09
N VAL A 184 22.60 16.97 6.71
CA VAL A 184 22.60 16.66 8.13
C VAL A 184 22.15 15.22 8.34
N MET A 185 22.62 14.62 9.43
CA MET A 185 22.02 13.37 9.93
C MET A 185 20.78 13.73 10.73
N GLU A 186 19.66 13.11 10.40
CA GLU A 186 18.37 13.29 11.08
C GLU A 186 17.82 11.93 11.50
N ASP A 187 17.27 11.83 12.71
CA ASP A 187 16.59 10.62 13.15
C ASP A 187 15.32 10.39 12.31
N THR A 188 15.21 9.18 11.76
CA THR A 188 14.11 8.82 10.88
C THR A 188 12.96 8.24 11.70
N GLU A 189 11.78 8.83 11.52
CA GLU A 189 10.58 8.38 12.20
C GLU A 189 10.14 6.99 11.71
N ARG A 190 9.58 6.19 12.62
CA ARG A 190 9.16 4.80 12.34
C ARG A 190 8.20 4.69 11.16
N HIS A 191 7.31 5.66 10.95
CA HIS A 191 6.38 5.63 9.83
C HIS A 191 7.10 5.81 8.48
N ILE A 192 8.15 6.65 8.39
CA ILE A 192 8.99 6.76 7.18
C ILE A 192 9.74 5.45 6.93
N ILE A 193 10.27 4.82 7.99
CA ILE A 193 10.90 3.50 7.91
C ILE A 193 9.90 2.43 7.42
N LEU A 194 8.65 2.48 7.88
CA LEU A 194 7.59 1.60 7.39
C LEU A 194 7.26 1.85 5.91
N ALA A 195 7.17 3.11 5.49
CA ALA A 195 6.99 3.45 4.08
C ALA A 195 8.09 2.85 3.20
N HIS A 196 9.35 2.95 3.63
CA HIS A 196 10.49 2.38 2.92
C HIS A 196 10.31 0.88 2.64
N GLU A 197 9.98 0.10 3.67
CA GLU A 197 9.74 -1.34 3.50
C GLU A 197 8.49 -1.67 2.67
N LEU A 198 7.44 -0.85 2.81
CA LEU A 198 6.21 -0.99 2.01
C LEU A 198 6.46 -0.70 0.53
N ILE A 199 7.33 0.25 0.18
CA ILE A 199 7.72 0.52 -1.21
C ILE A 199 8.42 -0.71 -1.82
N HIS A 200 9.32 -1.37 -1.08
CA HIS A 200 9.89 -2.64 -1.54
C HIS A 200 8.85 -3.73 -1.70
N ALA A 201 7.87 -3.80 -0.79
CA ALA A 201 6.79 -4.77 -0.87
C ALA A 201 5.90 -4.53 -2.09
N ASP A 202 5.49 -3.28 -2.34
CA ASP A 202 4.75 -2.87 -3.53
C ASP A 202 5.47 -3.25 -4.84
N ARG A 203 6.77 -2.95 -4.95
CA ARG A 203 7.57 -3.37 -6.11
C ARG A 203 7.65 -4.89 -6.23
N GLY A 204 7.77 -5.58 -5.09
CA GLY A 204 7.70 -7.04 -5.01
C GLY A 204 6.38 -7.59 -5.56
N GLN A 205 5.25 -7.01 -5.16
CA GLN A 205 3.92 -7.39 -5.63
C GLN A 205 3.69 -7.10 -7.11
N ARG A 206 4.32 -6.06 -7.67
CA ARG A 206 4.20 -5.72 -9.10
C ARG A 206 5.22 -6.41 -9.99
N GLY A 207 6.17 -7.16 -9.43
CA GLY A 207 7.27 -7.75 -10.20
C GLY A 207 8.21 -6.70 -10.80
N LYS A 208 8.34 -5.56 -10.11
CA LYS A 208 9.07 -4.37 -10.56
C LYS A 208 10.36 -4.09 -9.78
N LYS A 209 10.79 -5.03 -8.92
CA LYS A 209 12.08 -4.89 -8.22
C LYS A 209 13.23 -4.68 -9.21
N ALA A 210 14.13 -3.76 -8.88
CA ALA A 210 15.31 -3.51 -9.68
C ALA A 210 16.13 -4.80 -9.81
N LYS A 211 16.45 -5.16 -11.06
CA LYS A 211 17.30 -6.32 -11.33
C LYS A 211 18.76 -5.91 -11.24
N GLY A 212 19.52 -6.63 -10.43
CA GLY A 212 20.97 -6.55 -10.36
C GLY A 212 21.46 -6.09 -8.98
N ALA A 213 22.51 -6.77 -8.50
CA ALA A 213 23.31 -6.35 -7.36
C ALA A 213 24.26 -5.21 -7.75
N GLY A 214 23.74 -4.21 -8.49
CA GLY A 214 24.50 -3.02 -8.85
C GLY A 214 24.76 -2.26 -7.57
N LEU A 215 25.98 -2.39 -7.05
CA LEU A 215 26.48 -1.56 -5.97
C LEU A 215 26.81 -0.20 -6.58
N HIS A 216 26.07 0.82 -6.19
CA HIS A 216 26.36 2.19 -6.56
C HIS A 216 27.20 2.82 -5.45
N ASP A 217 28.31 3.46 -5.83
CA ASP A 217 29.09 4.27 -4.90
C ASP A 217 28.30 5.54 -4.58
N VAL A 218 27.75 5.57 -3.36
CA VAL A 218 27.16 6.77 -2.79
C VAL A 218 28.16 7.39 -1.84
N ILE A 219 28.41 8.68 -2.00
CA ILE A 219 29.29 9.47 -1.17
C ILE A 219 28.46 10.53 -0.46
N GLY A 220 28.67 10.69 0.84
CA GLY A 220 28.21 11.87 1.57
C GLY A 220 29.35 12.89 1.64
N ILE A 221 29.02 14.18 1.65
CA ILE A 221 29.96 15.25 2.01
C ILE A 221 29.32 16.00 3.19
N TRP A 222 29.99 16.01 4.34
CA TRP A 222 29.49 16.56 5.60
C TRP A 222 30.13 17.91 5.91
N LYS A 223 29.37 18.85 6.47
CA LYS A 223 29.87 20.20 6.79
C LYS A 223 30.76 20.25 8.04
N ASN A 224 30.66 19.25 8.94
CA ASN A 224 31.22 19.35 10.29
C ASN A 224 32.18 18.23 10.70
N GLU A 225 32.47 17.25 9.84
CA GLU A 225 33.50 16.23 10.12
C GLU A 225 34.39 16.01 8.89
N ILE A 226 35.70 16.16 9.10
CA ILE A 226 36.73 15.65 8.19
C ILE A 226 36.71 14.12 8.35
N PHE A 227 35.70 13.45 7.78
CA PHE A 227 35.72 12.00 7.65
C PHE A 227 35.51 11.56 6.21
N THR A 228 36.34 10.57 5.91
CA THR A 228 36.61 9.88 4.67
C THR A 228 35.38 9.59 3.82
N LYS A 229 35.54 9.84 2.52
CA LYS A 229 34.85 9.16 1.41
C LYS A 229 34.64 7.69 1.78
N ARG A 230 33.49 7.35 2.36
CA ARG A 230 33.06 5.97 2.54
C ARG A 230 32.19 5.70 1.32
N GLY A 231 32.73 4.94 0.37
CA GLY A 231 31.88 4.32 -0.64
C GLY A 231 30.89 3.44 0.11
N VAL A 232 29.67 3.94 0.30
CA VAL A 232 28.59 3.10 0.77
C VAL A 232 27.99 2.52 -0.49
N PHE A 233 28.16 1.21 -0.64
CA PHE A 233 27.52 0.50 -1.71
C PHE A 233 26.02 0.44 -1.46
N ALA A 234 25.26 1.28 -2.16
CA ALA A 234 23.81 1.20 -2.17
C ALA A 234 23.37 0.29 -3.32
N VAL A 235 22.46 -0.63 -3.05
CA VAL A 235 21.85 -1.42 -4.12
C VAL A 235 20.92 -0.49 -4.91
N LYS A 236 20.90 -0.61 -6.25
CA LYS A 236 19.99 0.16 -7.13
C LYS A 236 18.55 0.25 -6.59
N GLU A 237 18.04 -0.88 -6.09
CA GLU A 237 16.70 -0.99 -5.49
C GLU A 237 16.49 0.01 -4.33
N GLU A 238 17.49 0.19 -3.47
CA GLU A 238 17.44 1.13 -2.33
C GLU A 238 17.40 2.58 -2.82
N LEU A 239 18.26 2.92 -3.80
CA LEU A 239 18.29 4.26 -4.38
C LEU A 239 16.99 4.61 -5.08
N GLU A 240 16.39 3.66 -5.79
CA GLU A 240 15.06 3.81 -6.38
C GLU A 240 13.98 3.89 -5.30
N THR A 241 14.06 3.13 -4.20
CA THR A 241 13.10 3.20 -3.09
C THR A 241 13.10 4.59 -2.45
N VAL A 242 14.29 5.12 -2.21
CA VAL A 242 14.45 6.46 -1.65
C VAL A 242 13.99 7.53 -2.64
N GLY A 243 14.20 7.32 -3.94
CA GLY A 243 13.94 8.31 -4.99
C GLY A 243 15.17 9.14 -5.35
N LEU A 244 16.36 8.59 -5.15
CA LEU A 244 17.64 9.15 -5.63
C LEU A 244 17.96 8.69 -7.04
N LEU A 245 17.31 7.62 -7.51
CA LEU A 245 17.26 7.19 -8.89
C LEU A 245 15.80 7.01 -9.29
N LEU A 246 15.47 7.43 -10.51
CA LEU A 246 14.18 7.12 -11.10
C LEU A 246 14.23 5.72 -11.71
N ALA A 247 13.20 4.92 -11.45
CA ALA A 247 13.06 3.63 -12.11
C ALA A 247 12.74 3.87 -13.59
N GLU A 248 13.61 3.41 -14.49
CA GLU A 248 13.61 3.73 -15.93
C GLU A 248 12.30 3.38 -16.66
N ASN A 249 11.36 2.64 -16.04
CA ASN A 249 10.09 2.22 -16.65
C ASN A 249 8.95 2.05 -15.62
N ASP A 250 8.88 2.93 -14.62
CA ASP A 250 7.80 2.93 -13.61
C ASP A 250 7.25 4.36 -13.38
N PRO A 251 6.40 4.90 -14.28
CA PRO A 251 5.85 6.25 -14.13
C PRO A 251 4.94 6.40 -12.90
N GLU A 252 4.51 5.29 -12.31
CA GLU A 252 3.71 5.25 -11.09
C GLU A 252 4.57 4.99 -9.84
N GLN A 253 5.90 5.08 -9.95
CA GLN A 253 6.81 4.87 -8.85
C GLN A 253 6.44 5.79 -7.68
N ILE A 254 6.32 5.18 -6.51
CA ILE A 254 6.23 5.88 -5.24
C ILE A 254 7.58 5.73 -4.58
N THR A 255 8.13 6.84 -4.08
CA THR A 255 9.42 6.87 -3.41
C THR A 255 9.27 7.41 -2.01
N GLU A 256 10.25 7.11 -1.17
CA GLU A 256 10.32 7.63 0.19
C GLU A 256 10.38 9.16 0.19
N ASN A 257 11.14 9.77 -0.73
CA ASN A 257 11.23 11.22 -0.86
C ASN A 257 9.90 11.88 -1.25
N MET A 258 9.05 11.22 -2.04
CA MET A 258 7.69 11.72 -2.32
C MET A 258 6.85 11.76 -1.03
N ILE A 259 6.96 10.71 -0.20
CA ILE A 259 6.24 10.64 1.09
C ILE A 259 6.81 11.67 2.07
N ARG A 260 8.15 11.77 2.21
CA ARG A 260 8.82 12.77 3.05
C ARG A 260 8.39 14.19 2.67
N ALA A 261 8.38 14.52 1.37
CA ALA A 261 7.96 15.84 0.88
C ALA A 261 6.53 16.20 1.32
N GLN A 262 5.59 15.25 1.18
CA GLN A 262 4.19 15.46 1.54
C GLN A 262 3.97 15.62 3.05
N LEU A 263 4.80 14.95 3.85
CA LEU A 263 4.78 15.06 5.31
C LEU A 263 5.61 16.25 5.82
N GLY A 264 6.13 17.11 4.93
CA GLY A 264 6.94 18.27 5.29
C GLY A 264 8.29 17.91 5.93
N LYS A 265 8.86 16.76 5.56
CA LYS A 265 10.14 16.24 6.07
C LYS A 265 11.28 16.54 5.12
N ASN A 266 12.50 16.60 5.67
CA ASN A 266 13.71 16.72 4.87
C ASN A 266 13.89 15.48 3.98
N LEU A 267 14.30 15.72 2.73
CA LEU A 267 14.46 14.70 1.71
C LEU A 267 15.77 13.96 1.94
N ARG A 268 15.78 12.65 1.71
CA ARG A 268 17.00 11.86 1.65
C ARG A 268 17.89 12.38 0.55
N ALA A 269 19.19 12.40 0.84
CA ALA A 269 20.20 12.89 -0.07
C ALA A 269 21.38 11.94 -0.18
N ALA A 270 22.07 12.07 -1.31
CA ALA A 270 23.27 11.33 -1.67
C ALA A 270 24.09 12.18 -2.64
N TYR A 271 25.41 12.04 -2.61
CA TYR A 271 26.30 12.48 -3.69
C TYR A 271 26.87 11.29 -4.44
N ASP A 272 27.27 11.52 -5.68
CA ASP A 272 28.17 10.62 -6.40
C ASP A 272 29.65 10.98 -6.15
N GLU A 273 30.55 10.24 -6.80
CA GLU A 273 32.01 10.47 -6.75
C GLU A 273 32.47 11.82 -7.30
N LYS A 274 31.61 12.53 -8.04
CA LYS A 274 31.86 13.85 -8.59
C LYS A 274 31.30 14.96 -7.70
N GLY A 275 30.75 14.61 -6.54
CA GLY A 275 30.04 15.56 -5.67
C GLY A 275 28.74 16.06 -6.29
N LEU A 276 28.26 15.41 -7.36
CA LEU A 276 26.99 15.74 -7.97
C LEU A 276 25.89 15.26 -7.03
N GLN A 277 24.96 16.16 -6.72
CA GLN A 277 23.71 15.76 -6.11
C GLN A 277 23.00 14.84 -7.10
N LEU A 278 22.71 13.59 -6.71
CA LEU A 278 21.96 12.69 -7.60
C LEU A 278 20.63 13.37 -7.96
N PRO A 279 20.35 13.57 -9.26
CA PRO A 279 19.18 14.32 -9.69
C PRO A 279 17.92 13.54 -9.34
N GLY A 280 16.99 14.22 -8.66
CA GLY A 280 15.74 13.63 -8.19
C GLY A 280 14.69 14.64 -7.72
N PHE A 281 14.88 15.94 -8.02
CA PHE A 281 13.86 17.00 -8.10
C PHE A 281 14.32 18.02 -9.15
#